data_AF-A0A930SLN3-F1
#
_entry.id   AF-A0A930SLN3-F1
#
_cell.length_a   1.000
_cell.length_b   1.000
_cell.length_c   1.000
_cell.angle_alpha   90.00
_cell.angle_beta   90.00
_cell.angle_gamma   90.00
#
_symmetry.space_group_name_H-M   'P 1'
#
loop_
_entity.id
_entity.type
_entity.pdbx_description
1 polymer ?
#
loop_
_entity_poly.entity_id
_entity_poly.type
_entity_poly.pdbx_seq_one_letter_code
_entity_poly.pdbx_strand_id
1 'polypeptide(L)'
;MIAALLRLEAQRQRRDNAGLTLIELIIVVFILGVLAAIAYPAYASMTRRANYAEAKQQMGSLGKELQLHYVEYSTYPPDVNANTKPAAIVNWPTKVPFNSMYDYDHWRIGDGQCYVQIGFWGESGQRAYPVHRLNSHPYGFEEFGDNLVLGVAVYPCQSADAGPIR
;
A
#
# COMPACT_ATOMS: atom_id res chain seq x y z
N MET A 1 -51.89 -64.05 20.77
CA MET A 1 -51.62 -62.73 21.39
C MET A 1 -50.22 -62.58 22.00
N ILE A 2 -49.43 -63.65 22.17
CA ILE A 2 -48.06 -63.58 22.75
C ILE A 2 -47.02 -63.02 21.74
N ALA A 3 -47.27 -63.11 20.43
CA ALA A 3 -46.35 -62.61 19.40
C ALA A 3 -46.30 -61.07 19.25
N ALA A 4 -47.26 -60.34 19.82
CA ALA A 4 -47.31 -58.87 19.73
C ALA A 4 -46.47 -58.16 20.82
N LEU A 5 -45.98 -58.90 21.83
CA LEU A 5 -45.23 -58.33 22.96
C LEU A 5 -43.70 -58.35 22.80
N LEU A 6 -43.15 -58.90 21.70
CA LEU A 6 -41.69 -59.08 21.53
C LEU A 6 -41.01 -58.09 20.55
N ARG A 7 -41.65 -56.96 20.20
CA ARG A 7 -41.05 -55.97 19.28
C ARG A 7 -41.20 -54.50 19.71
N LEU A 8 -41.39 -54.25 21.01
CA LEU A 8 -41.43 -52.90 21.59
C LEU A 8 -40.36 -52.67 22.65
N GLU A 9 -39.26 -53.42 22.65
CA GLU A 9 -38.01 -52.83 23.12
C GLU A 9 -37.48 -51.98 21.97
N ALA A 10 -38.04 -50.77 21.90
CA ALA A 10 -37.54 -49.70 21.07
C ALA A 10 -36.01 -49.75 21.08
N GLN A 11 -35.41 -49.96 19.90
CA GLN A 11 -33.99 -49.76 19.71
C GLN A 11 -33.68 -48.33 20.17
N ARG A 12 -33.30 -48.21 21.45
CA ARG A 12 -32.73 -47.00 22.01
C ARG A 12 -31.42 -46.88 21.27
N GLN A 13 -31.45 -46.19 20.12
CA GLN A 13 -30.25 -45.68 19.47
C GLN A 13 -29.54 -44.89 20.56
N ARG A 14 -28.55 -45.52 21.20
CA ARG A 14 -27.55 -44.79 21.95
C ARG A 14 -26.89 -43.96 20.88
N ARG A 15 -27.32 -42.70 20.79
CA ARG A 15 -26.47 -41.69 20.17
C ARG A 15 -25.20 -41.75 21.00
N ASP A 16 -24.15 -42.29 20.42
CA ASP A 16 -22.80 -42.13 20.93
C ASP A 16 -22.53 -40.64 20.86
N ASN A 17 -22.96 -39.94 21.92
CA ASN A 17 -22.60 -38.56 22.17
C ASN A 17 -21.12 -38.59 22.58
N ALA A 18 -20.24 -38.85 21.59
CA ALA A 18 -18.81 -38.64 21.71
C ALA A 18 -18.60 -37.14 21.85
N GLY A 19 -18.57 -36.66 23.10
CA GLY A 19 -18.22 -35.29 23.41
C GLY A 19 -16.72 -35.08 23.22
N LEU A 20 -16.34 -33.93 22.65
CA LEU A 20 -14.96 -33.45 22.61
C LEU A 20 -14.41 -33.41 24.04
N THR A 21 -13.23 -33.99 24.24
CA THR A 21 -12.60 -33.96 25.56
C THR A 21 -11.95 -32.60 25.81
N LEU A 22 -11.89 -32.17 27.07
CA LEU A 22 -11.22 -30.91 27.43
C LEU A 22 -9.74 -30.93 27.00
N ILE A 23 -9.08 -32.08 27.13
CA ILE A 23 -7.67 -32.25 26.76
C ILE A 23 -7.45 -32.16 25.25
N GLU A 24 -8.40 -32.65 24.44
CA GLU A 24 -8.36 -32.56 22.99
C GLU A 24 -8.44 -31.10 22.53
N LEU A 25 -9.34 -30.32 23.12
CA LEU A 25 -9.43 -28.90 22.81
C LEU A 25 -8.16 -28.14 23.24
N ILE A 26 -7.58 -28.48 24.40
CA ILE A 26 -6.36 -27.84 24.92
C ILE A 26 -5.17 -28.08 24.00
N ILE A 27 -4.96 -29.31 23.52
CA ILE A 27 -3.86 -29.63 22.61
C ILE A 27 -4.04 -28.92 21.26
N VAL A 28 -5.29 -28.85 20.76
CA VAL A 28 -5.58 -28.15 19.50
C VAL A 28 -5.24 -26.67 19.60
N VAL A 29 -5.71 -25.96 20.65
CA VAL A 29 -5.38 -24.53 20.79
C VAL A 29 -3.90 -24.30 21.11
N PHE A 30 -3.23 -25.25 21.76
CA PHE A 30 -1.79 -25.20 21.98
C PHE A 30 -1.00 -25.25 20.67
N ILE A 31 -1.30 -26.22 19.80
CA ILE A 31 -0.65 -26.33 18.49
C ILE A 31 -0.98 -25.11 17.62
N LEU A 32 -2.25 -24.66 17.61
CA LEU A 32 -2.65 -23.45 16.89
C LEU A 32 -1.91 -22.20 17.41
N GLY A 33 -1.66 -22.10 18.71
CA GLY A 33 -0.87 -21.02 19.30
C GLY A 33 0.56 -20.99 18.80
N VAL A 34 1.23 -22.14 18.75
CA VAL A 34 2.61 -22.25 18.22
C VAL A 34 2.66 -21.90 16.73
N LEU A 35 1.70 -22.41 15.93
CA LEU A 35 1.63 -22.09 14.51
C LEU A 35 1.36 -20.60 14.28
N ALA A 36 0.44 -19.99 15.03
CA ALA A 36 0.10 -18.57 14.90
C ALA A 36 1.30 -17.68 15.24
N ALA A 37 2.09 -18.02 16.27
CA ALA A 37 3.27 -17.26 16.67
C ALA A 37 4.33 -17.16 15.57
N ILE A 38 4.48 -18.20 14.74
CA ILE A 38 5.43 -18.22 13.61
C ILE A 38 4.79 -17.62 12.35
N ALA A 39 3.55 -17.97 12.06
CA ALA A 39 2.87 -17.58 10.84
C ALA A 39 2.52 -16.08 10.79
N TYR A 40 2.10 -15.49 11.91
CA TYR A 40 1.64 -14.10 11.96
C TYR A 40 2.72 -13.07 11.58
N PRO A 41 3.94 -13.06 12.18
CA PRO A 41 4.96 -12.07 11.81
C PRO A 41 5.42 -12.23 10.35
N ALA A 42 5.49 -13.45 9.84
CA ALA A 42 5.83 -13.72 8.44
C ALA A 42 4.76 -13.16 7.49
N TYR A 43 3.48 -13.42 7.79
CA TYR A 43 2.36 -12.88 7.03
C TYR A 43 2.36 -11.34 7.04
N ALA A 44 2.54 -10.72 8.21
CA ALA A 44 2.60 -9.26 8.35
C ALA A 44 3.77 -8.64 7.55
N SER A 45 4.94 -9.29 7.51
CA SER A 45 6.04 -8.82 6.67
C SER A 45 5.73 -8.95 5.17
N MET A 46 5.04 -10.01 4.76
CA MET A 46 4.70 -10.25 3.36
C MET A 46 3.70 -9.20 2.86
N THR A 47 2.67 -8.90 3.65
CA THR A 47 1.68 -7.86 3.30
C THR A 47 2.32 -6.47 3.24
N ARG A 48 3.23 -6.12 4.17
CA ARG A 48 3.99 -4.87 4.08
C ARG A 48 4.78 -4.75 2.77
N ARG A 49 5.52 -5.80 2.39
CA ARG A 49 6.29 -5.81 1.12
C ARG A 49 5.37 -5.70 -0.10
N ALA A 50 4.22 -6.36 -0.08
CA ALA A 50 3.22 -6.26 -1.15
C ALA A 50 2.68 -4.83 -1.30
N ASN A 51 2.38 -4.16 -0.18
CA ASN A 51 1.93 -2.77 -0.19
C ASN A 51 3.00 -1.82 -0.77
N TYR A 52 4.27 -1.99 -0.43
CA TYR A 52 5.36 -1.20 -1.02
C TYR A 52 5.57 -1.48 -2.51
N ALA A 53 5.43 -2.73 -2.94
CA ALA A 53 5.49 -3.09 -4.35
C ALA A 53 4.32 -2.47 -5.15
N GLU A 54 3.11 -2.51 -4.58
CA GLU A 54 1.94 -1.83 -5.15
C GLU A 54 2.17 -0.32 -5.23
N ALA A 55 2.74 0.30 -4.18
CA ALA A 55 3.03 1.73 -4.18
C ALA A 55 4.03 2.11 -5.28
N LYS A 56 5.14 1.37 -5.42
CA LYS A 56 6.11 1.59 -6.51
C LYS A 56 5.47 1.42 -7.89
N GLN A 57 4.59 0.43 -8.06
CA GLN A 57 3.88 0.23 -9.32
C GLN A 57 2.96 1.42 -9.63
N GLN A 58 2.17 1.88 -8.65
CA GLN A 58 1.28 3.02 -8.80
C GLN A 58 2.07 4.30 -9.11
N MET A 59 3.11 4.61 -8.35
CA MET A 59 4.01 5.74 -8.61
C MET A 59 4.65 5.68 -9.99
N GLY A 60 5.09 4.49 -10.43
CA GLY A 60 5.65 4.31 -11.77
C GLY A 60 4.65 4.60 -12.90
N SER A 61 3.37 4.23 -12.72
CA SER A 61 2.31 4.59 -13.67
C SER A 61 2.06 6.10 -13.69
N LEU A 62 2.02 6.75 -12.53
CA LEU A 62 1.88 8.21 -12.43
C LEU A 62 3.04 8.95 -13.08
N GLY A 63 4.28 8.49 -12.86
CA GLY A 63 5.47 9.04 -13.52
C GLY A 63 5.40 8.96 -15.04
N LYS A 64 4.83 7.88 -15.60
CA LYS A 64 4.61 7.75 -17.04
C LYS A 64 3.55 8.74 -17.56
N GLU A 65 2.45 8.92 -16.84
CA GLU A 65 1.43 9.92 -17.22
C GLU A 65 2.00 11.34 -17.23
N LEU A 66 2.80 11.67 -16.22
CA LEU A 66 3.51 12.95 -16.16
C LEU A 66 4.46 13.13 -17.35
N GLN A 67 5.24 12.10 -17.70
CA GLN A 67 6.12 12.13 -18.87
C GLN A 67 5.34 12.31 -20.17
N LEU A 68 4.20 11.64 -20.33
CA LEU A 68 3.33 11.81 -21.51
C LEU A 68 2.78 13.23 -21.59
N HIS A 69 2.32 13.79 -20.47
CA HIS A 69 1.87 15.18 -20.43
C HIS A 69 2.97 16.16 -20.84
N TYR A 70 4.21 15.94 -20.38
CA TYR A 70 5.33 16.76 -20.80
C TYR A 70 5.61 16.65 -22.31
N VAL A 71 5.50 15.46 -22.90
CA VAL A 71 5.65 15.28 -24.35
C VAL A 71 4.57 16.04 -25.13
N GLU A 72 3.35 16.12 -24.60
CA GLU A 72 2.21 16.75 -25.28
C GLU A 72 2.20 18.28 -25.11
N TYR A 73 2.49 18.79 -23.90
CA TYR A 73 2.34 20.20 -23.54
C TYR A 73 3.65 20.92 -23.25
N SER A 74 4.79 20.21 -23.25
CA SER A 74 6.12 20.74 -22.89
C SER A 74 6.23 21.34 -21.48
N THR A 75 5.27 21.03 -20.61
CA THR A 75 5.25 21.46 -19.19
C THR A 75 4.65 20.33 -18.34
N TYR A 76 4.96 20.33 -17.04
CA TYR A 76 4.30 19.47 -16.06
C TYR A 76 3.19 20.24 -15.35
N PRO A 77 2.13 19.56 -14.87
CA PRO A 77 1.06 20.22 -14.12
C PRO A 77 1.62 20.98 -12.89
N PRO A 78 0.96 22.07 -12.48
CA PRO A 78 1.37 22.83 -11.30
C PRO A 78 1.28 21.97 -10.04
N ASP A 79 2.07 22.37 -9.05
CA ASP A 79 2.07 21.77 -7.71
C ASP A 79 0.67 21.73 -7.10
N VAL A 80 0.36 20.65 -6.38
CA VAL A 80 -0.90 20.49 -5.66
C VAL A 80 -0.62 20.04 -4.24
N ASN A 81 -1.58 20.22 -3.33
CA ASN A 81 -1.40 19.72 -1.97
C ASN A 81 -1.32 18.18 -1.94
N ALA A 82 -0.65 17.64 -0.93
CA ALA A 82 -0.64 16.21 -0.64
C ALA A 82 -2.04 15.59 -0.72
N ASN A 83 -2.10 14.37 -1.24
CA ASN A 83 -3.33 13.61 -1.51
C ASN A 83 -4.30 14.28 -2.49
N THR A 84 -3.86 15.29 -3.24
CA THR A 84 -4.66 15.93 -4.29
C THR A 84 -4.18 15.46 -5.66
N LYS A 85 -5.12 15.14 -6.54
CA LYS A 85 -4.82 14.77 -7.92
C LYS A 85 -4.41 16.02 -8.73
N PRO A 86 -3.23 16.04 -9.38
CA PRO A 86 -2.88 17.06 -10.36
C PRO A 86 -3.81 17.01 -11.58
N ALA A 87 -4.17 18.17 -12.15
CA ALA A 87 -5.16 18.26 -13.23
C ALA A 87 -4.83 17.40 -14.47
N ALA A 88 -3.54 17.23 -14.77
CA ALA A 88 -3.06 16.46 -15.91
C ALA A 88 -3.02 14.93 -15.70
N ILE A 89 -3.19 14.45 -14.46
CA ILE A 89 -3.18 13.01 -14.18
C ILE A 89 -4.60 12.46 -14.29
N VAL A 90 -4.76 11.41 -15.09
CA VAL A 90 -6.04 10.75 -15.30
C VAL A 90 -6.26 9.69 -14.23
N ASN A 91 -5.28 8.80 -14.04
CA ASN A 91 -5.44 7.62 -13.17
C ASN A 91 -4.78 7.81 -11.80
N TRP A 92 -5.23 8.81 -11.04
CA TRP A 92 -4.80 8.97 -9.65
C TRP A 92 -5.36 7.85 -8.76
N PRO A 93 -4.53 7.12 -8.01
CA PRO A 93 -4.99 6.01 -7.18
C PRO A 93 -5.99 6.47 -6.12
N THR A 94 -7.15 5.83 -6.07
CA THR A 94 -8.15 6.05 -5.00
C THR A 94 -7.88 5.18 -3.78
N LYS A 95 -7.22 4.03 -3.98
CA LYS A 95 -6.77 3.14 -2.92
C LYS A 95 -5.25 3.18 -2.85
N VAL A 96 -4.76 3.89 -1.85
CA VAL A 96 -3.33 4.02 -1.57
C VAL A 96 -2.93 2.94 -0.55
N PRO A 97 -1.81 2.23 -0.76
CA PRO A 97 -1.30 1.26 0.21
C PRO A 97 -1.11 1.89 1.59
N PHE A 98 -1.32 1.09 2.65
CA PHE A 98 -1.33 1.53 4.05
C PHE A 98 -2.37 2.61 4.40
N ASN A 99 -3.35 2.89 3.53
CA ASN A 99 -4.23 4.06 3.69
C ASN A 99 -3.43 5.36 3.86
N SER A 100 -2.27 5.40 3.21
CA SER A 100 -1.35 6.54 3.19
C SER A 100 -1.73 7.51 2.08
N MET A 101 -0.81 8.37 1.67
CA MET A 101 -1.03 9.32 0.59
C MET A 101 0.16 9.46 -0.34
N TYR A 102 -0.17 9.85 -1.57
CA TYR A 102 0.78 10.36 -2.54
C TYR A 102 0.81 11.88 -2.48
N ASP A 103 1.98 12.43 -2.75
CA ASP A 103 2.24 13.85 -2.84
C ASP A 103 2.93 14.10 -4.19
N TYR A 104 2.31 14.90 -5.04
CA TYR A 104 2.94 15.30 -6.30
C TYR A 104 3.53 16.67 -6.05
N ASP A 105 4.86 16.77 -6.18
CA ASP A 105 5.53 18.04 -6.03
C ASP A 105 6.09 18.51 -7.37
N HIS A 106 5.89 19.80 -7.65
CA HIS A 106 6.51 20.50 -8.77
C HIS A 106 7.09 21.82 -8.30
N TRP A 107 8.41 21.89 -8.17
CA TRP A 107 9.09 23.08 -7.64
C TRP A 107 10.17 23.60 -8.59
N ARG A 108 10.45 24.90 -8.43
CA ARG A 108 11.60 25.54 -9.07
C ARG A 108 12.84 25.25 -8.21
N ILE A 109 13.84 24.63 -8.80
CA ILE A 109 15.19 24.51 -8.22
C ILE A 109 16.05 25.70 -8.70
N GLY A 110 17.25 25.84 -8.16
CA GLY A 110 18.20 26.88 -8.57
C GLY A 110 18.50 26.84 -10.07
N ASP A 111 19.13 27.91 -10.57
CA ASP A 111 19.62 27.99 -11.96
C ASP A 111 18.53 27.93 -13.05
N GLY A 112 17.28 28.25 -12.70
CA GLY A 112 16.17 28.28 -13.63
C GLY A 112 15.67 26.89 -14.04
N GLN A 113 16.01 25.85 -13.29
CA GLN A 113 15.50 24.50 -13.50
C GLN A 113 14.30 24.21 -12.60
N CYS A 114 13.43 23.31 -13.04
CA CYS A 114 12.26 22.83 -12.34
C CYS A 114 12.44 21.32 -12.11
N TYR A 115 11.91 20.84 -11.00
CA TYR A 115 11.98 19.45 -10.61
C TYR A 115 10.61 18.92 -10.23
N VAL A 116 10.36 17.69 -10.65
CA VAL A 116 9.09 17.00 -10.47
C VAL A 116 9.33 15.67 -9.80
N GLN A 117 8.55 15.40 -8.76
CA GLN A 117 8.58 14.13 -8.04
C GLN A 117 7.20 13.67 -7.61
N ILE A 118 7.13 12.40 -7.25
CA ILE A 118 6.00 11.81 -6.55
C ILE A 118 6.53 11.23 -5.25
N GLY A 119 6.04 11.71 -4.12
CA GLY A 119 6.30 11.15 -2.80
C GLY A 119 5.17 10.23 -2.34
N PHE A 120 5.51 9.24 -1.52
CA PHE A 120 4.60 8.32 -0.86
C PHE A 120 4.96 8.24 0.62
N TRP A 121 3.98 8.48 1.49
CA TRP A 121 4.20 8.67 2.93
C TRP A 121 4.26 7.37 3.77
N GLY A 122 4.38 6.22 3.11
CA GLY A 122 4.68 4.97 3.81
C GLY A 122 3.60 4.45 4.74
N GLU A 123 3.99 3.54 5.63
CA GLU A 123 3.13 2.93 6.65
C GLU A 123 2.79 3.92 7.79
N SER A 124 3.70 4.84 8.09
CA SER A 124 3.49 5.87 9.12
C SER A 124 2.49 6.94 8.70
N GLY A 125 2.28 7.13 7.39
CA GLY A 125 1.47 8.22 6.87
C GLY A 125 2.04 9.59 7.19
N GLN A 126 3.35 9.70 7.40
CA GLN A 126 4.04 10.95 7.68
C GLN A 126 5.13 11.20 6.66
N ARG A 127 5.20 12.43 6.13
CA ARG A 127 6.29 12.83 5.24
C ARG A 127 7.61 12.90 6.02
N ALA A 128 8.50 11.94 5.84
CA ALA A 128 9.84 11.92 6.43
C ALA A 128 10.96 11.87 5.39
N TYR A 129 10.77 12.55 4.26
CA TYR A 129 11.82 12.85 3.28
C TYR A 129 12.06 14.37 3.15
N PRO A 130 13.31 14.80 2.88
CA PRO A 130 13.67 16.20 2.75
C PRO A 130 13.09 16.83 1.47
N VAL A 131 12.65 18.09 1.56
CA VAL A 131 11.99 18.81 0.45
C VAL A 131 12.99 19.30 -0.62
N HIS A 132 14.31 19.18 -0.40
CA HIS A 132 15.32 19.73 -1.34
C HIS A 132 16.56 18.85 -1.57
N ARG A 133 16.78 17.76 -0.81
CA ARG A 133 17.99 16.94 -1.02
C ARG A 133 17.94 16.08 -2.28
N LEU A 134 16.74 15.90 -2.84
CA LEU A 134 16.52 15.10 -4.05
C LEU A 134 17.09 15.75 -5.31
N ASN A 135 17.52 17.00 -5.24
CA ASN A 135 18.31 17.66 -6.28
C ASN A 135 19.64 16.93 -6.57
N SER A 136 20.10 16.03 -5.68
CA SER A 136 21.31 15.20 -5.90
C SER A 136 21.05 13.88 -6.64
N HIS A 137 19.80 13.40 -6.67
CA HIS A 137 19.40 12.16 -7.34
C HIS A 137 18.07 12.37 -8.09
N PRO A 138 18.12 13.06 -9.23
CA PRO A 138 16.92 13.61 -9.86
C PRO A 138 16.00 12.58 -10.54
N TYR A 139 16.37 11.31 -10.57
CA TYR A 139 15.64 10.29 -11.33
C TYR A 139 15.58 8.98 -10.56
N GLY A 140 14.42 8.33 -10.61
CA GLY A 140 14.22 6.99 -10.09
C GLY A 140 13.67 6.96 -8.66
N PHE A 141 13.64 5.75 -8.09
CA PHE A 141 13.06 5.50 -6.77
C PHE A 141 14.11 5.63 -5.68
N GLU A 142 13.77 6.38 -4.65
CA GLU A 142 14.51 6.49 -3.40
C GLU A 142 13.65 6.10 -2.21
N GLU A 143 14.27 5.50 -1.21
CA GLU A 143 13.61 5.07 0.02
C GLU A 143 14.10 5.92 1.19
N PHE A 144 13.16 6.47 1.96
CA PHE A 144 13.43 7.29 3.14
C PHE A 144 12.71 6.70 4.35
N GLY A 145 13.35 5.69 4.96
CA GLY A 145 12.72 4.91 6.02
C GLY A 145 11.55 4.11 5.46
N ASP A 146 10.34 4.50 5.85
CA ASP A 146 9.10 3.90 5.35
C ASP A 146 8.50 4.63 4.14
N ASN A 147 9.08 5.76 3.73
CA ASN A 147 8.62 6.56 2.59
C ASN A 147 9.30 6.17 1.29
N LEU A 148 8.62 6.42 0.18
CA LEU A 148 9.18 6.30 -1.16
C LEU A 148 9.11 7.63 -1.89
N VAL A 149 10.13 7.96 -2.66
CA VAL A 149 10.09 9.10 -3.57
C VAL A 149 10.50 8.64 -4.97
N LEU A 150 9.77 9.10 -5.98
CA LEU A 150 10.09 8.90 -7.38
C LEU A 150 10.44 10.25 -8.01
N GLY A 151 11.72 10.45 -8.31
CA GLY A 151 12.16 11.57 -9.15
C GLY A 151 11.75 11.33 -10.60
N VAL A 152 10.94 12.23 -11.15
CA VAL A 152 10.37 12.09 -12.50
C VAL A 152 11.22 12.83 -13.52
N ALA A 153 11.53 14.10 -13.26
CA ALA A 153 12.31 14.93 -14.18
C ALA A 153 12.95 16.14 -13.52
N VAL A 154 14.11 16.54 -14.06
CA VAL A 154 14.66 17.89 -13.99
C VAL A 154 14.63 18.48 -15.40
N TYR A 155 14.10 19.70 -15.54
CA TYR A 155 13.99 20.37 -16.83
C TYR A 155 14.09 21.90 -16.67
N PRO A 156 14.42 22.69 -17.72
CA PRO A 156 14.40 24.14 -17.63
C PRO A 156 12.98 24.66 -17.35
N CYS A 157 12.80 25.45 -16.29
CA CYS A 157 11.51 26.06 -15.98
C CYS A 157 11.07 27.01 -17.09
N GLN A 158 9.81 26.90 -17.49
CA GLN A 158 9.13 27.86 -18.34
C GLN A 158 8.46 28.95 -17.48
N SER A 159 8.01 30.04 -18.13
CA SER A 159 7.28 31.12 -17.46
C SER A 159 5.95 30.65 -16.84
N ALA A 160 5.37 29.58 -17.37
CA ALA A 160 4.13 28.97 -16.86
C ALA A 160 4.35 28.08 -15.62
N ASP A 161 5.57 27.65 -15.34
CA ASP A 161 5.92 26.74 -14.23
C ASP A 161 6.07 27.50 -12.90
N ALA A 162 5.22 28.50 -12.66
CA ALA A 162 5.24 29.34 -11.47
C ALA A 162 4.58 28.62 -10.28
N GLY A 163 5.14 27.47 -9.89
CA GLY A 163 4.91 26.90 -8.57
C GLY A 163 5.58 27.76 -7.49
N PRO A 164 5.09 27.75 -6.24
CA PRO A 164 5.76 28.45 -5.14
C PRO A 164 7.20 27.95 -5.00
N ILE A 165 8.14 28.89 -4.82
CA ILE A 165 9.50 28.54 -4.40
C ILE A 165 9.36 28.07 -2.94
N ARG A 166 9.51 26.76 -2.70
CA ARG A 166 9.61 26.21 -1.35
C ARG A 166 11.06 25.93 -1.02
#